data_AF-A0A958VMS9-F1
#
_entry.id   AF-A0A958VMS9-F1
#
_cell.length_a   1.000
_cell.length_b   1.000
_cell.length_c   1.000
_cell.angle_alpha   90.00
_cell.angle_beta   90.00
_cell.angle_gamma   90.00
#
_symmetry.space_group_name_H-M   'P 1'
#
loop_
_entity.id
_entity.type
_entity.pdbx_description
1 polymer ?
#
loop_
_entity_poly.entity_id
_entity_poly.type
_entity_poly.pdbx_seq_one_letter_code
_entity_poly.pdbx_strand_id
1 'polypeptide(L)'
;MENSEVRYTEDEIKSLDWKEHIRMRPGMYIGKTGDGTAADDGIYILLKEVLDNSIDEFVMGNGKTIDVQIKEAVVKVRDYGRGIPLGKVIECVSRINTGGKYDS
;
A
#
# COMPACT_ATOMS: atom_id res chain seq x y z
N MET A 1 -32.32 -32.19 7.12
CA MET A 1 -31.23 -31.21 6.99
C MET A 1 -29.96 -31.97 7.25
N GLU A 2 -29.17 -32.20 6.21
CA GLU A 2 -27.94 -32.97 6.30
C GLU A 2 -26.91 -32.10 7.03
N ASN A 3 -26.45 -32.57 8.19
CA ASN A 3 -25.44 -31.89 8.98
C ASN A 3 -24.09 -32.17 8.31
N SER A 4 -23.66 -31.32 7.40
CA SER A 4 -22.31 -31.39 6.84
C SER A 4 -21.32 -31.10 7.96
N GLU A 5 -20.72 -32.14 8.52
CA GLU A 5 -19.63 -32.01 9.49
C GLU A 5 -18.53 -31.11 8.88
N VAL A 6 -18.23 -30.01 9.56
CA VAL A 6 -17.15 -29.10 9.15
C VAL A 6 -15.85 -29.85 9.31
N ARG A 7 -15.31 -30.34 8.20
CA ARG A 7 -14.14 -31.21 8.16
C ARG A 7 -12.85 -30.38 8.28
N TYR A 8 -12.55 -29.95 9.49
CA TYR A 8 -11.32 -29.22 9.79
C TYR A 8 -10.11 -30.15 9.83
N THR A 9 -9.39 -30.24 8.71
CA THR A 9 -8.19 -31.08 8.53
C THR A 9 -6.97 -30.24 8.17
N GLU A 10 -5.77 -30.81 8.29
CA GLU A 10 -4.50 -30.15 7.96
C GLU A 10 -4.49 -29.56 6.54
N ASP A 11 -5.16 -30.22 5.58
CA ASP A 11 -5.30 -29.76 4.19
C ASP A 11 -6.09 -28.44 4.04
N GLU A 12 -6.87 -28.02 5.05
CA GLU A 12 -7.58 -26.74 5.06
C GLU A 12 -6.69 -25.57 5.51
N ILE A 13 -5.54 -25.86 6.12
CA ILE A 13 -4.56 -24.85 6.52
C ILE A 13 -3.78 -24.40 5.29
N LYS A 14 -3.94 -23.14 4.89
CA LYS A 14 -3.32 -22.58 3.69
C LYS A 14 -2.43 -21.39 4.04
N SER A 15 -1.25 -21.35 3.43
CA SER A 15 -0.43 -20.14 3.36
C SER A 15 -0.68 -19.47 2.01
N LEU A 16 -0.99 -18.18 2.05
CA LEU A 16 -1.22 -17.39 0.84
C LEU A 16 0.05 -16.64 0.47
N ASP A 17 0.28 -16.45 -0.83
CA ASP A 17 1.25 -15.45 -1.28
C ASP A 17 0.85 -14.07 -0.72
N TRP A 18 1.84 -13.25 -0.35
CA TRP A 18 1.60 -11.96 0.29
C TRP A 18 0.66 -11.05 -0.55
N LYS A 19 0.76 -11.10 -1.89
CA LYS A 19 -0.06 -10.28 -2.78
C LYS A 19 -1.50 -10.76 -2.76
N GLU A 20 -1.70 -12.06 -2.75
CA GLU A 20 -3.02 -12.67 -2.63
C GLU A 20 -3.64 -12.34 -1.27
N HIS A 21 -2.85 -12.45 -0.19
CA HIS A 21 -3.29 -12.10 1.16
C HIS A 21 -3.77 -10.64 1.27
N ILE A 22 -2.98 -9.67 0.77
CA ILE A 22 -3.37 -8.25 0.76
C ILE A 22 -4.68 -8.04 0.01
N ARG A 23 -4.86 -8.69 -1.15
CA ARG A 23 -6.08 -8.54 -1.95
C ARG A 23 -7.30 -9.20 -1.31
N MET A 24 -7.12 -10.30 -0.60
CA MET A 24 -8.20 -10.99 0.12
C MET A 24 -8.57 -10.30 1.43
N ARG A 25 -7.60 -9.67 2.10
CA ARG A 25 -7.77 -8.99 3.38
C ARG A 25 -7.23 -7.55 3.32
N PRO A 26 -7.75 -6.70 2.41
CA PRO A 26 -7.23 -5.34 2.23
C PRO A 26 -7.36 -4.52 3.51
N GLY A 27 -8.38 -4.81 4.33
CA GLY A 27 -8.60 -4.05 5.55
C GLY A 27 -7.53 -4.21 6.63
N MET A 28 -6.72 -5.27 6.58
CA MET A 28 -5.56 -5.37 7.46
C MET A 28 -4.45 -4.36 7.13
N TYR A 29 -4.44 -3.82 5.91
CA TYR A 29 -3.40 -2.93 5.40
C TYR A 29 -3.91 -1.49 5.23
N ILE A 30 -5.15 -1.33 4.77
CA ILE A 30 -5.75 -0.01 4.45
C ILE A 30 -7.03 0.26 5.25
N GLY A 31 -7.31 -0.50 6.31
CA GLY A 31 -8.48 -0.29 7.17
C GLY A 31 -9.80 -0.68 6.49
N LYS A 32 -10.63 0.29 6.12
CA LYS A 32 -11.94 0.03 5.51
C LYS A 32 -11.87 0.31 4.01
N THR A 33 -12.31 -0.61 3.16
CA THR A 33 -12.49 -0.30 1.74
C THR A 33 -13.67 0.66 1.55
N GLY A 34 -13.54 1.65 0.67
CA GLY A 34 -14.61 2.59 0.36
C GLY A 34 -14.33 3.37 -0.91
N ASP A 35 -15.30 4.17 -1.33
CA ASP A 35 -15.27 4.99 -2.54
C ASP A 35 -14.79 6.42 -2.30
N GLY A 36 -14.40 6.74 -1.07
CA GLY A 36 -13.93 8.06 -0.66
C GLY A 36 -15.06 8.95 -0.13
N THR A 37 -16.28 8.45 0.02
CA THR A 37 -17.38 9.19 0.63
C THR A 37 -17.18 9.41 2.13
N ALA A 38 -16.43 8.53 2.81
CA ALA A 38 -16.11 8.67 4.22
C ALA A 38 -14.61 8.96 4.43
N ALA A 39 -14.28 9.80 5.40
CA ALA A 39 -12.91 10.23 5.66
C ALA A 39 -11.99 9.08 6.13
N ASP A 40 -12.56 8.01 6.66
CA ASP A 40 -11.87 6.79 7.10
C ASP A 40 -11.73 5.73 6.00
N ASP A 41 -12.16 6.01 4.77
CA ASP A 41 -12.02 5.10 3.66
C ASP A 41 -10.55 4.93 3.25
N GLY A 42 -10.16 3.68 3.02
CA GLY A 42 -8.79 3.25 2.75
C GLY A 42 -8.17 3.82 1.48
N ILE A 43 -8.97 4.38 0.57
CA ILE A 43 -8.47 5.17 -0.57
C ILE A 43 -7.61 6.35 -0.10
N TYR A 44 -7.98 6.99 1.02
CA TYR A 44 -7.19 8.07 1.60
C TYR A 44 -5.92 7.57 2.29
N ILE A 45 -5.92 6.35 2.83
CA ILE A 45 -4.70 5.70 3.33
C ILE A 45 -3.75 5.43 2.17
N LEU A 46 -4.23 4.87 1.05
CA LEU A 46 -3.40 4.65 -0.14
C LEU A 46 -2.75 5.95 -0.65
N LEU A 47 -3.50 7.06 -0.66
CA LEU A 47 -2.95 8.36 -1.03
C LEU A 47 -1.90 8.85 -0.03
N LYS A 48 -2.17 8.72 1.28
CA LYS A 48 -1.22 9.08 2.34
C LYS A 48 0.09 8.32 2.22
N GLU A 49 0.08 7.01 1.98
CA GLU A 49 1.30 6.22 1.82
C GLU A 49 2.22 6.74 0.70
N VAL A 50 1.65 7.21 -0.41
CA VAL A 50 2.45 7.82 -1.49
C VAL A 50 2.93 9.21 -1.09
N LEU A 51 2.06 10.03 -0.48
CA LEU A 51 2.41 11.37 -0.02
C LEU A 51 3.48 11.37 1.06
N ASP A 52 3.42 10.45 2.02
CA ASP A 52 4.36 10.35 3.14
C ASP A 52 5.76 10.02 2.63
N ASN A 53 5.88 9.14 1.63
CA ASN A 53 7.16 8.89 0.96
C ASN A 53 7.73 10.14 0.26
N SER A 54 6.87 10.95 -0.36
CA SER A 54 7.27 12.24 -0.95
C SER A 54 7.62 13.29 0.11
N ILE A 55 6.92 13.31 1.24
CA ILE A 55 7.19 14.21 2.39
C ILE A 55 8.54 13.87 3.02
N ASP A 56 8.89 12.60 3.14
CA ASP A 56 10.18 12.20 3.69
C ASP A 56 11.34 12.76 2.88
N GLU A 57 11.26 12.73 1.54
CA GLU A 57 12.26 13.39 0.68
C GLU A 57 12.33 14.90 0.93
N PHE A 58 11.17 15.57 1.00
CA PHE A 58 11.08 17.01 1.27
C PHE A 58 11.69 17.38 2.63
N VAL A 59 11.37 16.62 3.70
CA VAL A 59 11.89 16.84 5.06
C VAL A 59 13.40 16.62 5.12
N MET A 60 13.93 15.67 4.34
CA MET A 60 15.37 15.47 4.18
C MET A 60 16.04 16.53 3.28
N GLY A 61 15.30 17.54 2.82
CA GLY A 61 15.81 18.64 2.00
C GLY A 61 15.99 18.31 0.52
N ASN A 62 15.49 17.15 0.07
CA ASN A 62 15.56 16.72 -1.31
C ASN A 62 14.24 17.03 -2.02
N GLY A 63 14.26 18.05 -2.89
CA GLY A 63 13.05 18.59 -3.48
C GLY A 63 12.36 19.62 -2.58
N LYS A 64 11.61 20.54 -3.19
CA LYS A 64 10.97 21.67 -2.49
C LYS A 64 9.48 21.80 -2.80
N THR A 65 8.95 20.87 -3.57
CA THR A 65 7.59 20.92 -4.09
C THR A 65 7.07 19.50 -4.22
N ILE A 66 5.81 19.31 -3.86
CA ILE A 66 5.07 18.08 -4.10
C ILE A 66 3.80 18.50 -4.83
N ASP A 67 3.65 18.06 -6.08
CA ASP A 67 2.47 18.33 -6.90
C ASP A 67 1.47 17.19 -6.74
N VAL A 68 0.24 17.53 -6.37
CA VAL A 68 -0.87 16.57 -6.31
C VAL A 68 -1.90 16.98 -7.35
N GLN A 69 -2.20 16.06 -8.26
CA GLN A 69 -3.17 16.25 -9.33
C GLN A 69 -4.22 15.16 -9.27
N ILE A 70 -5.48 15.56 -9.31
CA ILE A 70 -6.62 14.65 -9.35
C ILE A 70 -7.29 14.83 -10.70
N LYS A 71 -7.44 13.75 -11.45
CA LYS A 71 -8.19 13.69 -12.70
C LYS A 71 -9.08 12.46 -12.67
N GLU A 72 -10.39 12.69 -12.60
CA GLU A 72 -11.39 11.62 -12.49
C GLU A 72 -11.06 10.69 -11.31
N ALA A 73 -10.89 9.39 -11.55
CA ALA A 73 -10.54 8.39 -10.54
C ALA A 73 -9.02 8.18 -10.39
N VAL A 74 -8.19 9.05 -10.98
CA VAL A 74 -6.72 8.95 -10.92
C VAL A 74 -6.16 10.10 -10.10
N VAL A 75 -5.39 9.75 -9.07
CA VAL A 75 -4.57 10.69 -8.30
C VAL A 75 -3.11 10.49 -8.69
N LYS A 76 -2.43 11.57 -9.04
CA LYS A 76 -1.00 11.61 -9.31
C LYS A 76 -0.32 12.46 -8.25
N VAL A 77 0.64 11.86 -7.56
CA VAL A 77 1.57 12.54 -6.66
C VAL A 77 2.92 12.61 -7.36
N ARG A 78 3.53 13.79 -7.38
CA ARG A 78 4.86 14.00 -7.92
C ARG A 78 5.70 14.81 -6.95
N ASP A 79 6.75 14.20 -6.43
CA ASP A 79 7.85 14.94 -5.80
C ASP A 79 8.98 15.21 -6.79
N TYR A 80 9.93 16.01 -6.31
CA TYR A 80 11.19 16.31 -6.99
C TYR A 80 12.36 15.97 -6.07
N GLY A 81 12.22 14.87 -5.31
CA GLY A 81 13.27 14.34 -4.44
C GLY A 81 14.35 13.61 -5.22
N ARG A 82 15.12 12.76 -4.53
CA ARG A 82 16.19 11.94 -5.14
C ARG A 82 15.65 10.88 -6.11
N GLY A 83 14.40 10.47 -5.88
CA GLY A 83 13.75 9.36 -6.56
C GLY A 83 14.18 8.00 -6.01
N ILE A 84 13.37 6.98 -6.29
CA ILE A 84 13.70 5.60 -5.93
C ILE A 84 14.93 5.15 -6.75
N PRO A 85 15.95 4.53 -6.14
CA PRO A 85 17.10 4.01 -6.88
C PRO A 85 16.69 3.07 -8.02
N LEU A 86 17.06 3.40 -9.26
CA LEU A 86 16.57 2.70 -10.47
C LEU A 86 16.83 1.19 -10.44
N GLY A 87 17.97 0.76 -9.89
CA GLY A 87 18.30 -0.67 -9.74
C GLY A 87 17.45 -1.43 -8.73
N LYS A 88 16.66 -0.74 -7.90
CA LYS A 88 15.80 -1.32 -6.86
C LYS A 88 14.31 -0.96 -7.00
N VAL A 89 13.93 -0.18 -8.01
CA VAL A 89 12.53 0.25 -8.23
C VAL A 89 11.57 -0.93 -8.22
N ILE A 90 11.87 -1.99 -8.99
CA ILE A 90 10.98 -3.15 -9.09
C ILE A 90 10.80 -3.83 -7.73
N GLU A 91 11.90 -4.06 -7.00
CA GLU A 91 11.83 -4.69 -5.69
C GLU A 91 11.02 -3.85 -4.69
N CYS A 92 11.23 -2.53 -4.64
CA CYS A 92 10.51 -1.63 -3.74
C CYS A 92 9.00 -1.56 -4.02
N VAL A 93 8.55 -1.75 -5.27
CA VAL A 93 7.12 -1.68 -5.62
C VAL A 93 6.43 -3.05 -5.69
N SER A 94 7.19 -4.14 -5.68
CA SER A 94 6.65 -5.49 -5.90
C SER A 94 6.94 -6.48 -4.79
N ARG A 95 7.59 -6.08 -3.69
CA ARG A 95 7.87 -6.95 -2.55
C ARG A 95 7.54 -6.23 -1.25
N ILE A 96 6.74 -6.88 -0.41
CA ILE A 96 6.48 -6.39 0.95
C ILE A 96 7.78 -6.39 1.77
N ASN A 97 7.88 -5.50 2.75
CA ASN A 97 9.04 -5.37 3.64
C ASN A 97 10.35 -5.14 2.86
N THR A 98 10.30 -4.25 1.86
CA THR A 98 11.48 -3.82 1.08
C THR A 98 11.50 -2.30 1.03
N GLY A 99 12.60 -1.69 1.46
CA GLY A 99 12.73 -0.23 1.54
C GLY A 99 14.08 0.20 2.12
N GLY A 100 14.37 1.50 2.07
CA GLY A 100 15.63 2.08 2.57
C GLY A 100 15.56 2.67 3.99
N LYS A 101 14.44 2.51 4.69
CA LYS A 101 14.13 3.18 5.97
C LYS A 101 14.29 2.28 7.20
N TYR A 102 15.10 1.23 7.12
CA TYR A 102 15.29 0.28 8.23
C TYR A 102 16.26 0.77 9.31
N ASP A 103 17.19 1.64 8.94
CA ASP A 103 18.25 2.16 9.83
C ASP A 103 18.06 3.66 10.12
N SER A 104 16.84 4.18 9.95
CA SER A 104 16.46 5.60 10.17
C SER A 104 16.01 5.87 11.61
#